data_AF-A0A2V5YYD4-F1
#
_entry.id   AF-A0A2V5YYD4-F1
#
_cell.length_a   1.000
_cell.length_b   1.000
_cell.length_c   1.000
_cell.angle_alpha   90.00
_cell.angle_beta   90.00
_cell.angle_gamma   90.00
#
_symmetry.space_group_name_H-M   'P 1'
#
loop_
_entity.id
_entity.type
_entity.pdbx_description
1 polymer ?
#
loop_
_entity_poly.entity_id
_entity_poly.type
_entity_poly.pdbx_seq_one_letter_code
_entity_poly.pdbx_strand_id
1 'polypeptide(L)'
;EARIKLEENKAEEGAGGGGKLKIVPYTVHHLSFGDIKEENVPGLYDGPFPWENMFGFHLSGMIGHDFLKPYAVTFDFKNMQIFLQ
;
A
#
# COMPACT_ATOMS: atom_id res chain seq x y z
N GLU A 1 11.75 6.11 9.04
CA GLU A 1 11.40 5.02 8.10
C GLU A 1 10.91 3.81 8.89
N ALA A 2 9.84 3.17 8.42
CA ALA A 2 9.41 1.88 8.94
C ALA A 2 10.44 0.84 8.49
N ARG A 3 11.09 0.15 9.43
CA ARG A 3 12.09 -0.89 9.14
C ARG A 3 11.42 -2.18 8.65
N ILE A 4 10.75 -2.09 7.50
CA ILE A 4 10.05 -3.21 6.87
C ILE A 4 11.10 -4.17 6.29
N LYS A 5 10.98 -5.45 6.64
CA LYS A 5 11.85 -6.50 6.12
C LYS A 5 11.21 -7.12 4.89
N LEU A 6 11.88 -6.98 3.75
CA LEU A 6 11.48 -7.61 2.50
C LEU A 6 11.81 -9.10 2.50
N GLU A 7 10.92 -9.90 1.92
CA GLU A 7 11.08 -11.34 1.75
C GLU A 7 11.68 -11.63 0.36
N GLU A 8 12.93 -11.21 0.14
CA GLU A 8 13.61 -11.29 -1.16
C GLU A 8 13.62 -12.70 -1.79
N ASN A 9 13.62 -13.75 -0.96
CA ASN A 9 13.56 -15.14 -1.41
C ASN A 9 12.19 -15.55 -1.97
N LYS A 10 11.17 -14.70 -1.85
CA LYS A 10 9.82 -14.87 -2.40
C LYS A 10 9.51 -13.87 -3.52
N ALA A 11 10.54 -13.22 -4.08
CA ALA A 11 10.33 -12.29 -5.18
C ALA A 11 9.79 -13.01 -6.43
N GLU A 12 8.86 -12.35 -7.12
CA GLU A 12 8.21 -12.87 -8.32
C GLU A 12 7.97 -11.78 -9.36
N GLU A 13 7.47 -12.17 -10.54
CA GLU A 13 7.08 -11.23 -11.59
C GLU A 13 5.61 -10.84 -11.41
N GLY A 14 5.36 -9.54 -11.22
CA GLY A 14 4.04 -8.92 -11.18
C GLY A 14 3.77 -8.06 -12.41
N ALA A 15 2.59 -7.43 -12.42
CA ALA A 15 2.18 -6.50 -13.46
C ALA A 15 1.65 -5.20 -12.87
N GLY A 16 1.95 -4.09 -13.54
CA GLY A 16 1.53 -2.73 -13.17
C GLY A 16 1.32 -1.88 -14.41
N GLY A 17 0.99 -0.60 -14.23
CA GLY A 17 0.67 0.31 -15.34
C GLY A 17 1.79 0.46 -16.40
N GLY A 18 3.04 0.17 -16.02
CA GLY A 18 4.22 0.19 -16.90
C GLY A 18 4.61 -1.16 -17.51
N GLY A 19 3.83 -2.22 -17.31
CA GLY A 19 4.15 -3.57 -17.79
C GLY A 19 4.54 -4.52 -16.65
N LYS A 20 5.46 -5.45 -16.93
CA LYS A 20 5.95 -6.45 -15.97
C LYS A 20 7.02 -5.85 -15.06
N LEU A 21 7.00 -6.23 -13.79
CA LEU A 21 7.94 -5.75 -12.76
C LEU A 21 8.28 -6.84 -11.74
N LYS A 22 9.46 -6.74 -11.11
CA LYS A 22 9.80 -7.58 -9.96
C LYS A 22 9.02 -7.06 -8.75
N ILE A 23 8.27 -7.93 -8.09
CA ILE A 23 7.60 -7.64 -6.81
C ILE A 23 8.24 -8.46 -5.70
N VAL A 24 8.42 -7.86 -4.53
CA VAL A 24 8.98 -8.49 -3.34
C VAL A 24 7.97 -8.41 -2.20
N PRO A 25 7.45 -9.54 -1.70
CA PRO A 25 6.52 -9.55 -0.58
C PRO A 25 7.13 -9.01 0.72
N TYR A 26 6.29 -8.42 1.56
CA TYR A 26 6.62 -8.09 2.94
C TYR A 26 5.36 -8.13 3.82
N THR A 27 5.56 -8.07 5.14
CA THR A 27 4.48 -7.96 6.11
C THR A 27 4.62 -6.68 6.92
N VAL A 28 3.56 -5.86 6.96
CA VAL A 28 3.45 -4.73 7.90
C VAL A 28 2.87 -5.26 9.20
N HIS A 29 3.63 -5.16 10.28
CA HIS A 29 3.17 -5.67 11.58
C HIS A 29 1.90 -4.98 12.07
N HIS A 30 1.84 -3.64 11.98
CA HIS A 30 0.69 -2.86 12.39
C HIS A 30 0.42 -1.77 11.36
N LEU A 31 -0.80 -1.72 10.82
CA LEU A 31 -1.24 -0.68 9.92
C LEU A 31 -2.52 -0.03 10.46
N SER A 32 -2.48 1.28 10.64
CA SER A 32 -3.65 2.08 10.93
C SER A 32 -4.03 2.95 9.74
N PHE A 33 -5.33 3.00 9.43
CA PHE A 33 -5.88 3.85 8.39
C PHE A 33 -7.22 4.43 8.84
N GLY A 34 -7.20 5.70 9.27
CA GLY A 34 -8.31 6.28 10.02
C GLY A 34 -8.50 5.55 11.35
N ASP A 35 -9.73 5.12 11.62
CA ASP A 35 -10.08 4.35 12.82
C ASP A 35 -9.80 2.84 12.68
N ILE A 36 -9.52 2.37 11.46
CA ILE A 36 -9.20 0.97 11.19
C ILE A 36 -7.78 0.65 11.63
N LYS A 37 -7.62 -0.49 12.30
CA LYS A 37 -6.33 -1.04 12.71
C LYS A 37 -6.29 -2.50 12.34
N GLU A 38 -5.28 -2.88 11.58
CA GLU A 38 -5.04 -4.24 11.14
C GLU A 38 -3.62 -4.66 11.51
N GLU A 39 -3.47 -5.94 11.82
CA GLU A 39 -2.20 -6.55 12.20
C GLU A 39 -1.73 -7.50 11.10
N ASN A 40 -0.42 -7.56 10.88
CA ASN A 40 0.23 -8.45 9.91
C ASN A 40 -0.34 -8.32 8.49
N VAL A 41 -0.47 -7.08 8.01
CA VAL A 41 -1.00 -6.77 6.69
C VAL A 41 0.04 -7.13 5.62
N PRO A 42 -0.29 -7.97 4.63
CA PRO A 42 0.62 -8.29 3.53
C PRO A 42 0.78 -7.08 2.60
N GLY A 43 2.01 -6.90 2.09
CA GLY A 43 2.35 -5.86 1.14
C GLY A 43 3.30 -6.37 0.05
N LEU A 44 3.41 -5.59 -1.01
CA LEU A 44 4.30 -5.84 -2.14
C LEU A 44 5.16 -4.60 -2.38
N TYR A 45 6.46 -4.82 -2.54
CA TYR A 45 7.42 -3.77 -2.91
C TYR A 45 7.88 -4.00 -4.35
N ASP A 46 7.73 -3.00 -5.20
CA ASP A 46 8.09 -3.04 -6.61
C ASP A 46 9.27 -2.15 -7.00
N GLY A 47 9.89 -1.48 -6.03
CA GLY A 47 11.01 -0.57 -6.25
C GLY A 47 10.68 0.87 -5.84
N PRO A 48 11.65 1.79 -6.00
CA PRO A 48 11.44 3.20 -5.71
C PRO A 48 10.44 3.80 -6.69
N PHE A 49 9.46 4.54 -6.16
CA PHE A 49 8.48 5.23 -6.99
C PHE A 49 9.09 6.52 -7.55
N PRO A 50 9.02 6.78 -8.87
CA PRO A 50 9.64 7.98 -9.47
C PRO A 50 9.13 9.30 -8.89
N TRP A 51 7.95 9.31 -8.26
CA TRP A 51 7.25 10.52 -7.81
C TRP A 51 7.01 10.57 -6.30
N GLU A 52 7.75 9.80 -5.50
CA GLU A 52 7.60 9.72 -4.03
C GLU A 52 7.54 11.07 -3.32
N ASN A 53 8.20 12.11 -3.87
CA ASN A 53 8.28 13.44 -3.27
C ASN A 53 7.59 14.53 -4.10
N MET A 54 6.83 14.17 -5.15
CA MET A 54 6.28 15.14 -6.12
C MET A 54 5.21 16.05 -5.55
N PHE A 55 4.49 15.62 -4.51
CA PHE A 55 3.31 16.31 -3.97
C PHE A 55 3.60 17.20 -2.76
N GLY A 56 4.88 17.50 -2.47
CA GLY A 56 5.28 18.29 -1.30
C GLY A 56 5.27 17.53 0.03
N PHE A 57 5.02 16.22 -0.03
CA PHE A 57 5.16 15.27 1.08
C PHE A 57 5.66 13.93 0.54
N HIS A 58 6.23 13.11 1.43
CA HIS A 58 6.75 11.79 1.09
C HIS A 58 5.62 10.76 1.05
N LEU A 59 5.43 10.10 -0.10
CA LEU A 59 4.53 8.97 -0.25
C LEU A 59 5.15 7.72 0.36
N SER A 60 4.61 7.26 1.49
CA SER A 60 5.13 6.06 2.20
C SER A 60 4.64 4.73 1.63
N GLY A 61 3.67 4.75 0.70
CA GLY A 61 3.11 3.55 0.09
C GLY A 61 1.68 3.76 -0.41
N MET A 62 1.07 2.69 -0.92
CA MET A 62 -0.29 2.67 -1.45
C MET A 62 -1.11 1.58 -0.75
N ILE A 63 -2.38 1.87 -0.47
CA ILE A 63 -3.32 0.89 0.05
C ILE A 63 -4.11 0.30 -1.12
N GLY A 64 -3.94 -1.01 -1.33
CA GLY A 64 -4.61 -1.74 -2.39
C GLY A 64 -6.00 -2.24 -2.02
N HIS A 65 -6.71 -2.78 -3.02
CA HIS A 65 -8.03 -3.35 -2.84
C HIS A 65 -8.06 -4.51 -1.82
N ASP A 66 -7.00 -5.31 -1.71
CA ASP A 66 -6.97 -6.43 -0.76
C ASP A 66 -7.10 -6.02 0.71
N PHE A 67 -6.61 -4.83 1.06
CA PHE A 67 -6.81 -4.26 2.39
C PHE A 67 -8.24 -3.74 2.56
N LEU A 68 -8.79 -3.15 1.50
CA LEU A 68 -10.08 -2.45 1.53
C LEU A 68 -11.30 -3.36 1.37
N LYS A 69 -11.14 -4.54 0.74
CA LYS A 69 -12.24 -5.47 0.43
C LYS A 69 -13.11 -5.91 1.62
N PRO A 70 -12.63 -5.97 2.88
CA PRO A 70 -13.50 -6.32 4.01
C PRO A 70 -14.49 -5.23 4.39
N TYR A 71 -14.28 -3.98 3.95
CA TYR A 71 -15.08 -2.82 4.35
C TYR A 71 -15.98 -2.32 3.22
N ALA A 72 -17.09 -1.68 3.59
CA ALA A 72 -17.86 -0.85 2.68
C ALA A 72 -17.15 0.51 2.49
N VAL A 73 -16.38 0.64 1.42
CA VAL A 73 -15.61 1.87 1.13
C VAL A 73 -16.43 2.90 0.39
N THR A 74 -16.46 4.14 0.91
CA THR A 74 -17.04 5.30 0.21
C THR A 74 -15.99 6.38 -0.01
N PHE A 75 -15.87 6.85 -1.25
CA PHE A 75 -15.04 8.01 -1.62
C PHE A 75 -15.92 9.24 -1.83
N ASP A 76 -15.83 10.21 -0.93
CA ASP A 76 -16.45 11.52 -1.09
C ASP A 76 -15.44 12.51 -1.68
N PHE A 77 -15.47 12.66 -3.00
CA PHE A 77 -14.56 13.56 -3.72
C PHE A 77 -14.83 15.03 -3.46
N LYS A 78 -16.06 15.41 -3.10
CA LYS A 78 -16.40 16.82 -2.88
C LYS A 78 -15.81 17.30 -1.56
N ASN A 79 -15.93 16.47 -0.53
CA ASN A 79 -15.43 16.79 0.80
C ASN A 79 -14.01 16.25 1.05
N MET A 80 -13.44 15.50 0.10
CA MET A 80 -12.12 14.85 0.20
C MET A 80 -12.04 13.90 1.40
N GLN A 81 -13.05 13.06 1.56
CA GLN A 81 -13.17 12.10 2.66
C GLN A 81 -13.26 10.66 2.16
N ILE A 82 -12.74 9.74 2.97
CA ILE A 82 -12.87 8.30 2.77
C ILE A 82 -13.56 7.74 4.01
N PHE A 83 -14.62 6.95 3.82
CA PHE A 83 -15.34 6.26 4.88
C PHE A 83 -15.15 4.74 4.72
N LEU A 84 -14.89 4.06 5.83
CA LEU A 84 -14.78 2.61 5.93
C LEU A 84 -15.77 2.12 7.00
N GLN A 85 -16.64 1.17 6.63
CA GLN A 85 -17.68 0.59 7.50
C GLN A 85 -17.60 -0.93 7.49
#